data_AF-A0A239JUI8-F1
#
_entry.id   AF-A0A239JUI8-F1
#
_cell.length_a   1.000
_cell.length_b   1.000
_cell.length_c   1.000
_cell.angle_alpha   90.00
_cell.angle_beta   90.00
_cell.angle_gamma   90.00
#
_symmetry.space_group_name_H-M   'P 1'
#
loop_
_entity.id
_entity.type
_entity.pdbx_description
1 polymer ?
#
loop_
_entity_poly.entity_id
_entity_poly.type
_entity_poly.pdbx_seq_one_letter_code
_entity_poly.pdbx_strand_id
1 'polypeptide(L)' 'MAETLFADLNVSDLTPGIAVRAGRLQYAWARKGRTLGLPDMIVAATALEYDLTLMTDNRKDFPMPELKFFDLP' A
#
# COMPACT_ATOMS: atom_id res chain seq x y z
N MET A 1 -13.43 -21.43 -1.71
CA MET A 1 -14.35 -20.31 -1.39
C MET A 1 -13.58 -18.99 -1.22
N ALA A 2 -12.32 -19.01 -0.80
CA ALA A 2 -11.45 -17.82 -0.82
C ALA A 2 -10.80 -17.63 -2.20
N GLU A 3 -10.49 -18.71 -2.92
CA GLU A 3 -9.84 -18.65 -4.23
C GLU A 3 -10.72 -18.00 -5.30
N THR A 4 -12.05 -18.16 -5.20
CA THR A 4 -13.02 -17.56 -6.12
C THR A 4 -13.08 -16.04 -6.04
N LEU A 5 -12.73 -15.44 -4.90
CA LEU A 5 -12.74 -13.98 -4.74
C LEU A 5 -11.69 -13.31 -5.64
N PHE A 6 -10.57 -13.99 -5.86
CA PHE A 6 -9.45 -13.46 -6.63
C PHE A 6 -9.52 -13.83 -8.11
N ALA A 7 -10.50 -14.64 -8.54
CA ALA A 7 -10.58 -15.14 -9.91
C ALA A 7 -10.67 -14.01 -10.96
N ASP A 8 -11.32 -12.91 -10.60
CA ASP A 8 -11.52 -11.74 -11.46
C ASP A 8 -10.61 -10.56 -11.10
N LEU A 9 -9.63 -10.77 -10.21
CA LEU A 9 -8.71 -9.73 -9.76
C LEU A 9 -7.30 -9.97 -10.30
N ASN A 10 -6.64 -8.89 -10.73
CA ASN A 10 -5.22 -8.93 -11.03
C ASN A 10 -4.42 -8.90 -9.72
N VAL A 11 -3.71 -9.99 -9.42
CA VAL A 11 -2.81 -10.08 -8.27
C VAL A 11 -1.41 -9.64 -8.69
N SER A 12 -0.87 -8.62 -8.03
CA SER A 12 0.49 -8.14 -8.28
C SER A 12 1.51 -8.84 -7.39
N ASP A 13 2.64 -9.25 -7.97
CA ASP A 13 3.76 -9.81 -7.21
C ASP A 13 4.48 -8.74 -6.39
N LEU A 14 5.02 -9.14 -5.24
CA LEU A 14 5.96 -8.33 -4.47
C LEU A 14 7.33 -8.33 -5.17
N THR A 15 7.59 -7.31 -5.97
CA THR A 15 8.90 -7.14 -6.61
C THR A 15 9.96 -6.59 -5.64
N PRO A 16 11.26 -6.77 -5.93
CA PRO A 16 12.33 -6.14 -5.13
C PRO A 16 12.20 -4.62 -5.05
N GLY A 17 11.74 -3.95 -6.12
CA GLY A 17 11.53 -2.51 -6.14
C GLY A 17 10.46 -2.07 -5.14
N ILE A 18 9.33 -2.78 -5.11
CA ILE A 18 8.25 -2.57 -4.15
C ILE A 18 8.75 -2.81 -2.72
N ALA A 19 9.47 -3.90 -2.48
CA ALA A 19 10.00 -4.22 -1.15
C ALA A 19 10.95 -3.14 -0.61
N VAL A 20 11.86 -2.64 -1.45
CA VAL A 20 12.78 -1.55 -1.07
C VAL A 20 12.02 -0.24 -0.83
N ARG A 21 11.04 0.10 -1.68
CA ARG A 21 10.20 1.28 -1.50
C ARG A 21 9.40 1.21 -0.19
N ALA A 22 8.82 0.05 0.13
CA ALA A 22 8.08 -0.17 1.37
C ALA A 22 8.97 0.05 2.62
N GLY A 23 10.19 -0.52 2.63
CA GLY A 23 11.14 -0.29 3.71
C GLY A 23 11.54 1.17 3.86
N ARG A 24 11.73 1.90 2.74
CA ARG A 24 12.00 3.34 2.76
C ARG A 24 10.84 4.15 3.33
N LEU A 25 9.60 3.83 2.94
CA LEU A 25 8.40 4.47 3.49
C LEU A 25 8.29 4.23 4.99
N GLN A 26 8.46 2.99 5.43
CA GLN A 26 8.42 2.62 6.85
C GLN A 26 9.46 3.41 7.66
N TYR A 27 10.71 3.43 7.17
CA TYR A 27 11.79 4.18 7.79
C TYR A 27 11.48 5.68 7.87
N ALA A 28 11.02 6.28 6.76
CA ALA A 28 10.70 7.70 6.70
C ALA A 28 9.59 8.09 7.70
N TRP A 29 8.56 7.28 7.86
CA TRP A 29 7.48 7.54 8.83
C TRP A 29 7.88 7.28 10.27
N ALA A 30 8.66 6.23 10.54
CA ALA A 30 9.22 6.00 11.87
C ALA A 30 10.05 7.22 12.35
N ARG A 31 10.82 7.85 11.45
CA ARG A 31 11.57 9.08 11.73
C ARG A 31 10.69 10.31 12.00
N LYS A 32 9.43 10.30 11.56
CA LYS A 32 8.41 11.31 11.89
C LYS A 32 7.65 10.99 13.18
N GLY A 33 8.09 9.97 13.94
CA GLY A 33 7.44 9.55 15.18
C GLY A 33 6.18 8.72 14.97
N ARG A 34 5.93 8.23 13.75
CA ARG A 34 4.77 7.40 13.43
C ARG A 34 5.21 6.04 12.90
N THR A 35 5.03 5.00 13.71
CA THR A 35 5.27 3.63 13.28
C THR A 35 4.10 3.13 12.43
N LEU A 36 4.37 2.79 11.16
CA LEU A 36 3.42 2.17 10.26
C LEU A 36 3.84 0.72 9.97
N GLY A 37 2.86 -0.18 9.83
CA GLY A 37 3.09 -1.59 9.61
C GLY A 37 3.73 -1.86 8.25
N LEU A 38 4.67 -2.82 8.19
CA LEU A 38 5.28 -3.22 6.92
C LEU A 38 4.24 -3.70 5.87
N PRO A 39 3.17 -4.44 6.23
CA PRO A 39 2.13 -4.80 5.26
C PRO A 39 1.48 -3.59 4.57
N ASP A 40 1.10 -2.55 5.33
CA ASP A 40 0.54 -1.32 4.77
C ASP A 40 1.56 -0.57 3.90
N MET A 41 2.84 -0.59 4.28
CA MET A 41 3.90 0.02 3.47
C MET A 41 4.15 -0.74 2.16
N ILE A 42 3.94 -2.06 2.13
CA ILE A 42 3.97 -2.84 0.89
C ILE A 42 2.80 -2.43 0.00
N VAL A 43 1.58 -2.35 0.53
CA VAL A 43 0.39 -1.91 -0.23
C VAL A 43 0.59 -0.49 -0.78
N ALA A 44 1.07 0.43 0.05
CA ALA A 44 1.36 1.80 -0.37
C ALA A 44 2.45 1.86 -1.45
N ALA A 45 3.53 1.09 -1.27
CA ALA A 45 4.62 1.02 -2.24
C ALA A 45 4.13 0.48 -3.59
N THR A 46 3.31 -0.58 -3.58
CA THR A 46 2.69 -1.13 -4.79
C THR A 46 1.82 -0.10 -5.49
N ALA A 47 0.96 0.61 -4.74
CA ALA A 47 0.11 1.64 -5.32
C ALA A 47 0.91 2.78 -5.95
N LEU A 48 1.97 3.24 -5.30
CA LEU A 48 2.85 4.29 -5.84
C LEU A 48 3.72 3.81 -7.01
N GLU A 49 4.12 2.55 -7.05
CA GLU A 49 4.93 1.99 -8.14
C GLU A 49 4.14 1.91 -9.45
N TYR A 50 2.86 1.55 -9.36
CA TYR A 50 1.99 1.34 -10.51
C TYR A 50 0.99 2.50 -10.74
N ASP A 51 1.15 3.62 -10.03
CA ASP A 51 0.24 4.79 -10.07
C ASP A 51 -1.25 4.43 -9.86
N LEU A 52 -1.52 3.53 -8.91
CA LEU A 52 -2.85 3.01 -8.63
C LEU A 52 -3.59 3.89 -7.60
N THR A 53 -4.92 3.81 -7.66
CA THR A 53 -5.79 4.39 -6.63
C THR A 53 -6.03 3.34 -5.54
N LEU A 54 -5.72 3.69 -4.29
CA LEU A 54 -5.89 2.82 -3.13
C LEU A 54 -7.34 2.87 -2.63
N MET A 55 -8.00 1.71 -2.63
CA MET A 55 -9.30 1.51 -2.01
C MET A 55 -9.10 0.92 -0.61
N THR A 56 -9.46 1.67 0.43
CA THR A 56 -9.33 1.20 1.81
C THR A 56 -10.22 1.97 2.80
N ASP A 57 -10.67 1.31 3.86
CA ASP A 57 -11.39 1.89 4.99
C ASP A 57 -10.44 2.46 6.08
N ASN A 58 -9.18 2.02 6.11
CA ASN A 58 -8.17 2.44 7.09
C ASN A 58 -7.25 3.57 6.60
N ARG A 59 -7.78 4.59 5.89
CA ARG A 59 -7.00 5.71 5.30
C ARG A 59 -5.97 6.34 6.24
N LYS A 60 -6.25 6.38 7.54
CA LYS A 60 -5.32 6.88 8.56
C LYS A 60 -3.93 6.25 8.43
N ASP A 61 -3.81 4.96 8.10
CA ASP A 61 -2.56 4.20 8.07
C ASP A 61 -1.76 4.41 6.77
N PHE A 62 -2.31 5.20 5.84
CA PHE A 62 -1.71 5.56 4.55
C PHE A 62 -1.49 7.08 4.42
N PRO A 63 -0.76 7.74 5.32
CA PRO A 63 -0.63 9.20 5.34
C PRO A 63 0.28 9.80 4.24
N MET A 64 0.67 9.01 3.24
CA MET A 64 1.54 9.43 2.15
C MET A 64 0.76 10.38 1.22
N PRO A 65 1.17 11.65 1.08
CA PRO A 65 0.42 12.63 0.29
C PRO A 65 0.39 12.29 -1.21
N GLU A 66 1.30 11.44 -1.68
CA GLU A 66 1.36 10.99 -3.06
C GLU A 66 0.33 9.90 -3.39
N LEU A 67 -0.32 9.30 -2.39
CA LEU A 67 -1.34 8.28 -2.62
C LEU A 67 -2.65 8.89 -3.12
N LYS A 68 -3.21 8.28 -4.16
CA LYS A 68 -4.59 8.52 -4.61
C LYS A 68 -5.52 7.58 -3.86
N PHE A 69 -6.68 8.08 -3.43
CA PHE A 69 -7.67 7.27 -2.71
C PHE A 69 -8.97 7.18 -3.49
N PHE A 70 -9.59 6.01 -3.45
CA PHE A 70 -10.94 5.81 -3.95
C PHE A 70 -11.94 6.18 -2.85
N ASP A 71 -12.97 6.93 -3.19
CA ASP A 71 -14.05 7.27 -2.26
C ASP A 71 -14.99 6.08 -2.11
N LEU A 72 -14.93 5.47 -0.93
CA LEU A 72 -15.82 4.38 -0.56
C LEU A 72 -17.24 4.93 -0.32
N PRO A 73 -18.29 4.17 -0.69
CA PRO A 73 -19.68 4.54 -0.42
C PRO A 73 -20.03 4.55 1.07
#